data_AF-K0GAH5-F1
#
_entry.id   AF-K0GAH5-F1
#
_cell.length_a   1.000
_cell.length_b   1.000
_cell.length_c   1.000
_cell.angle_alpha   90.00
_cell.angle_beta   90.00
_cell.angle_gamma   90.00
#
_symmetry.space_group_name_H-M   'P 1'
#
loop_
_entity.id
_entity.type
_entity.pdbx_description
1 polymer ?
#
loop_
_entity_poly.entity_id
_entity_poly.type
_entity_poly.pdbx_seq_one_letter_code
_entity_poly.pdbx_strand_id
1 'polypeptide(L)'
;MISEQDKQAILNGAFGKTRDGRKAKFIDRRPDGCPVFAIIKGECLSECKLEMYTTSFKIYSNKETNSDIIGLWQDKPEPFDLEQALAGNPLIDLHNNEKCWLYKSHNNGKLIIEYENEYDGDSDLPKISFISEENNLTDCFGMWKDPELQLSSNSLQLPKPVTEPLPSYAEIYYLNIENCKYVINQIFYKDIEFIGKLLENRMLYRTKEEVIQVIEAITGKPYEDR
;
A
#
# COMPACT_ATOMS: atom_id res chain seq x y z
N MET A 1 1.35 9.18 -7.99
CA MET A 1 2.74 8.90 -8.44
C MET A 1 3.11 7.52 -7.91
N ILE A 2 3.66 6.59 -8.71
CA ILE A 2 3.88 5.19 -8.26
C ILE A 2 4.99 5.11 -7.19
N SER A 3 4.78 4.28 -6.15
CA SER A 3 5.76 4.08 -5.08
C SER A 3 6.98 3.27 -5.55
N GLU A 4 8.14 3.42 -4.90
CA GLU A 4 9.32 2.59 -5.22
C GLU A 4 9.11 1.11 -4.90
N GLN A 5 8.31 0.80 -3.87
CA GLN A 5 7.95 -0.58 -3.54
C GLN A 5 7.15 -1.23 -4.67
N ASP A 6 6.15 -0.53 -5.21
CA ASP A 6 5.36 -1.03 -6.34
C ASP A 6 6.21 -1.19 -7.60
N LYS A 7 7.11 -0.24 -7.88
CA LYS A 7 8.04 -0.36 -9.00
C LYS A 7 8.89 -1.62 -8.90
N GLN A 8 9.44 -1.90 -7.71
CA GLN A 8 10.24 -3.11 -7.50
C GLN A 8 9.42 -4.38 -7.66
N ALA A 9 8.21 -4.43 -7.09
CA ALA A 9 7.32 -5.57 -7.27
C ALA A 9 7.00 -5.83 -8.75
N ILE A 10 6.74 -4.77 -9.52
CA ILE A 10 6.49 -4.86 -10.96
C ILE A 10 7.73 -5.34 -11.73
N LEU A 11 8.92 -4.82 -11.41
CA LEU A 11 10.18 -5.29 -12.01
C LEU A 11 10.49 -6.74 -11.66
N ASN A 12 10.02 -7.22 -10.50
CA ASN A 12 10.12 -8.61 -10.06
C ASN A 12 9.03 -9.53 -10.64
N GLY A 13 8.21 -9.02 -11.55
CA GLY A 13 7.25 -9.81 -12.33
C GLY A 13 5.79 -9.64 -11.93
N ALA A 14 5.48 -8.80 -10.95
CA ALA A 14 4.09 -8.41 -10.68
C ALA A 14 3.51 -7.61 -11.86
N PHE A 15 2.19 -7.65 -12.02
CA PHE A 15 1.51 -6.81 -12.99
C PHE A 15 1.39 -5.39 -12.44
N GLY A 16 1.67 -4.40 -13.27
CA GLY A 16 1.36 -2.99 -13.03
C GLY A 16 0.01 -2.61 -13.65
N LYS A 17 -0.54 -1.49 -13.21
CA LYS A 17 -1.74 -0.87 -13.78
C LYS A 17 -1.38 0.45 -14.43
N THR A 18 -1.77 0.63 -15.70
CA THR A 18 -1.71 1.94 -16.36
C THR A 18 -2.79 2.87 -15.82
N ARG A 19 -2.60 4.18 -16.01
CA ARG A 19 -3.57 5.19 -15.58
C ARG A 19 -4.97 5.00 -16.16
N ASP A 20 -5.08 4.46 -17.37
CA ASP A 20 -6.36 4.08 -17.99
C ASP A 20 -6.83 2.66 -17.68
N GLY A 21 -6.24 2.00 -16.68
CA GLY A 21 -6.76 0.74 -16.15
C GLY A 21 -6.42 -0.50 -16.96
N ARG A 22 -5.33 -0.49 -17.75
CA ARG A 22 -4.83 -1.69 -18.44
C ARG A 22 -3.73 -2.39 -17.64
N LYS A 23 -3.63 -3.71 -17.81
CA LYS A 23 -2.53 -4.52 -17.23
C LYS A 23 -1.23 -4.23 -17.96
N ALA A 24 -0.16 -3.98 -17.21
CA ALA A 24 1.20 -3.85 -17.69
C ALA A 24 2.06 -4.97 -17.10
N LYS A 25 2.90 -5.62 -17.90
CA LYS A 25 3.87 -6.61 -17.42
C LYS A 25 5.27 -6.20 -17.82
N PHE A 26 6.19 -6.19 -16.86
CA PHE A 26 7.59 -5.97 -17.14
C PHE A 26 8.13 -7.13 -17.98
N ILE A 27 8.86 -6.80 -19.06
CA ILE A 27 9.44 -7.78 -19.98
C ILE A 27 10.94 -7.82 -19.85
N ASP A 28 11.60 -6.67 -20.01
CA ASP A 28 13.05 -6.56 -19.94
C ASP A 28 13.51 -5.10 -19.82
N ARG A 29 14.82 -4.87 -19.74
CA ARG A 29 15.46 -3.54 -19.84
C ARG A 29 16.21 -3.38 -21.15
N ARG A 30 16.18 -2.16 -21.66
CA ARG A 30 17.10 -1.72 -22.71
C ARG A 30 18.53 -1.58 -22.15
N PRO A 31 19.55 -1.53 -23.04
CA PRO A 31 20.95 -1.26 -22.64
C PRO A 31 21.15 0.05 -21.87
N ASP A 32 20.28 1.05 -22.09
CA ASP A 32 20.28 2.32 -21.37
C ASP A 32 19.57 2.29 -20.01
N GLY A 33 19.09 1.11 -19.59
CA GLY A 33 18.40 0.88 -18.32
C GLY A 33 16.91 1.19 -18.33
N CYS A 34 16.34 1.67 -19.45
CA CYS A 34 14.90 1.94 -19.55
C CYS A 34 14.09 0.64 -19.55
N PRO A 35 13.07 0.48 -18.69
CA PRO A 35 12.24 -0.71 -18.68
C PRO A 35 11.30 -0.77 -19.90
N VAL A 36 11.06 -1.99 -20.37
CA VAL A 36 10.12 -2.32 -21.44
C VAL A 36 8.95 -3.11 -20.83
N PHE A 37 7.74 -2.69 -21.17
CA PHE A 37 6.51 -3.27 -20.66
C PHE A 37 5.61 -3.78 -21.78
N ALA A 38 4.95 -4.91 -21.56
CA ALA A 38 3.82 -5.37 -22.36
C ALA A 38 2.52 -4.84 -21.74
N ILE A 39 1.80 -3.99 -22.49
CA ILE A 39 0.48 -3.50 -22.12
C ILE A 39 -0.57 -4.41 -22.75
N ILE A 40 -1.29 -5.15 -21.91
CA ILE A 40 -2.28 -6.13 -22.32
C ILE A 40 -3.58 -5.41 -22.66
N LYS A 41 -4.09 -5.61 -23.87
CA LYS A 41 -5.43 -5.20 -24.27
C LYS A 41 -6.36 -6.42 -24.13
N GLY A 42 -7.39 -6.32 -23.30
CA GLY A 42 -8.30 -7.43 -23.04
C GLY A 42 -7.75 -8.46 -22.04
N GLU A 43 -8.29 -9.69 -22.08
CA GLU A 43 -8.02 -10.72 -21.07
C GLU A 43 -6.80 -11.61 -21.39
N CYS A 44 -6.20 -11.51 -22.58
CA CYS A 44 -5.12 -12.39 -23.02
C CYS A 44 -3.85 -11.63 -23.43
N LEU A 45 -2.69 -12.20 -23.10
CA LEU A 45 -1.35 -11.71 -23.49
C LEU A 45 -1.13 -11.65 -25.02
N SER A 46 -1.95 -12.32 -25.82
CA SER A 46 -1.86 -12.34 -27.29
C SER A 46 -2.18 -10.99 -27.94
N GLU A 47 -2.85 -10.08 -27.23
CA GLU A 47 -3.15 -8.72 -27.69
C GLU A 47 -2.38 -7.69 -26.84
N CYS A 48 -1.05 -7.79 -26.79
CA CYS A 48 -0.23 -6.84 -26.06
C CYS A 48 0.50 -5.85 -26.98
N LYS A 49 0.68 -4.62 -26.48
CA LYS A 49 1.56 -3.62 -27.09
C LYS A 49 2.81 -3.48 -26.22
N LEU A 50 3.98 -3.65 -26.82
CA LEU A 50 5.25 -3.38 -26.13
C LEU A 50 5.53 -1.88 -26.14
N GLU A 51 5.76 -1.31 -24.97
CA GLU A 51 6.04 0.11 -24.79
C GLU A 51 7.26 0.32 -23.89
N MET A 52 8.00 1.37 -24.18
CA MET A 52 9.19 1.76 -23.43
C MET A 52 8.83 2.84 -22.44
N TYR A 53 9.37 2.71 -21.23
CA TYR A 53 9.11 3.62 -20.13
C TYR A 53 10.41 4.17 -19.58
N THR A 54 10.32 5.36 -18.99
CA THR A 54 11.36 5.91 -18.13
C THR A 54 11.49 5.08 -16.86
N THR A 55 12.57 5.29 -16.10
CA THR A 55 12.76 4.68 -14.76
C THR A 55 11.65 5.05 -13.77
N SER A 56 10.94 6.16 -14.02
CA SER A 56 9.77 6.59 -13.26
C SER A 56 8.46 6.01 -13.80
N PHE A 57 8.51 5.03 -14.70
CA PHE A 57 7.35 4.34 -15.28
C PHE A 57 6.38 5.28 -16.02
N LYS A 58 6.93 6.32 -16.64
CA LYS A 58 6.23 7.20 -17.60
C LYS A 58 6.68 6.93 -19.03
N ILE A 59 5.78 6.96 -20.00
CA ILE A 59 6.16 6.77 -21.43
C ILE A 59 6.97 7.94 -21.96
N TYR A 60 6.57 9.16 -21.57
CA TYR A 60 7.29 10.37 -21.93
C TYR A 60 7.83 11.05 -20.67
N SER A 61 9.09 11.47 -20.70
CA SER A 61 9.77 12.04 -19.53
C SER A 61 9.11 13.32 -19.00
N ASN A 62 8.37 14.04 -19.85
CA ASN A 62 7.92 15.41 -19.56
C ASN A 62 6.39 15.56 -19.57
N LYS A 63 5.63 14.47 -19.76
CA LYS A 63 4.15 14.53 -19.81
C LYS A 63 3.56 13.30 -19.17
N GLU A 64 2.54 13.51 -18.35
CA GLU A 64 1.73 12.40 -17.88
C GLU A 64 0.84 11.90 -19.02
N THR A 65 0.71 10.59 -19.12
CA THR A 65 -0.13 9.95 -20.12
C THR A 65 -1.05 8.91 -19.50
N ASN A 66 -2.14 8.62 -20.20
CA ASN A 66 -3.07 7.54 -19.86
C ASN A 66 -2.40 6.17 -19.79
N SER A 67 -1.23 6.04 -20.42
CA SER A 67 -0.49 4.78 -20.48
C SER A 67 0.63 4.72 -19.43
N ASP A 68 0.83 5.75 -18.59
CA ASP A 68 1.79 5.70 -17.48
C ASP A 68 1.39 4.62 -16.47
N ILE A 69 2.36 3.88 -15.92
CA ILE A 69 2.08 2.85 -14.91
C ILE A 69 2.09 3.53 -13.54
N ILE A 70 0.95 3.47 -12.86
CA ILE A 70 0.69 4.26 -11.65
C ILE A 70 0.63 3.43 -10.36
N GLY A 71 0.62 2.10 -10.46
CA GLY A 71 0.59 1.21 -9.30
C GLY A 71 0.60 -0.27 -9.69
N LEU A 72 0.46 -1.14 -8.69
CA LEU A 72 0.25 -2.57 -8.91
C LEU A 72 -1.14 -2.84 -9.48
N TRP A 73 -1.21 -3.85 -10.35
CA TRP A 73 -2.48 -4.45 -10.73
C TRP A 73 -2.94 -5.34 -9.60
N GLN A 74 -4.00 -4.94 -8.91
CA GLN A 74 -4.71 -5.81 -8.00
C GLN A 74 -5.63 -6.72 -8.84
N ASP A 75 -5.67 -8.02 -8.53
CA ASP A 75 -6.66 -8.91 -9.15
C ASP A 75 -8.05 -8.30 -9.03
N LYS A 76 -8.87 -8.48 -10.08
CA LYS A 76 -10.16 -7.78 -10.27
C LYS A 76 -10.84 -7.61 -8.90
N PRO A 77 -11.21 -6.37 -8.52
CA PRO A 77 -11.89 -6.16 -7.26
C PRO A 77 -13.11 -7.08 -7.19
N GLU A 78 -13.46 -7.49 -5.98
CA GLU A 78 -14.61 -8.33 -5.78
C GLU A 78 -15.85 -7.66 -6.43
N PRO A 79 -16.77 -8.43 -7.04
CA PRO A 79 -17.95 -7.86 -7.67
C PRO A 79 -18.69 -6.96 -6.68
N PHE A 80 -19.21 -5.83 -7.17
CA PHE A 80 -19.99 -4.91 -6.34
C PHE A 80 -21.13 -5.62 -5.63
N ASP A 81 -21.21 -5.41 -4.32
CA ASP A 81 -22.25 -5.95 -3.45
C ASP A 81 -22.92 -4.77 -2.70
N LEU A 82 -24.19 -4.53 -3.04
CA LEU A 82 -24.96 -3.41 -2.49
C LEU A 82 -25.21 -3.57 -0.97
N GLU A 83 -25.43 -4.80 -0.49
CA GLU A 83 -25.67 -5.03 0.95
C GLU A 83 -24.42 -4.71 1.75
N GLN A 84 -23.25 -5.13 1.25
CA GLN A 84 -21.98 -4.81 1.87
C GLN A 84 -21.64 -3.32 1.80
N ALA A 85 -21.89 -2.67 0.66
CA ALA A 85 -21.71 -1.23 0.52
C ALA A 85 -22.58 -0.44 1.51
N LEU A 86 -23.86 -0.82 1.67
CA LEU A 86 -24.78 -0.20 2.63
C LEU A 86 -24.40 -0.49 4.09
N ALA A 87 -23.70 -1.59 4.36
CA ALA A 87 -23.13 -1.90 5.67
C ALA A 87 -21.87 -1.07 5.99
N GLY A 88 -21.39 -0.24 5.06
CA GLY A 88 -20.23 0.64 5.23
C GLY A 88 -18.90 0.04 4.77
N ASN A 89 -18.91 -1.09 4.05
CA ASN A 89 -17.68 -1.64 3.48
C ASN A 89 -17.16 -0.75 2.34
N PRO A 90 -15.82 -0.60 2.22
CA PRO A 90 -15.23 0.24 1.18
C PRO A 90 -15.45 -0.34 -0.22
N LEU A 91 -15.49 0.56 -1.19
CA LEU A 91 -15.64 0.32 -2.61
C LEU A 91 -14.40 0.81 -3.36
N ILE A 92 -14.28 0.36 -4.60
CA ILE A 92 -13.35 0.92 -5.58
C ILE A 92 -14.14 1.39 -6.80
N ASP A 93 -13.91 2.63 -7.23
CA ASP A 93 -14.42 3.12 -8.50
C ASP A 93 -13.57 2.55 -9.64
N LEU A 94 -14.20 1.84 -10.58
CA LEU A 94 -13.50 1.15 -11.67
C LEU A 94 -12.96 2.12 -12.75
N HIS A 95 -13.43 3.37 -12.78
CA HIS A 95 -13.01 4.38 -13.74
C HIS A 95 -11.71 5.07 -13.33
N ASN A 96 -11.58 5.45 -12.06
CA ASN A 96 -10.42 6.17 -11.52
C ASN A 96 -9.58 5.32 -10.53
N ASN A 97 -10.08 4.17 -10.10
CA ASN A 97 -9.45 3.26 -9.14
C ASN A 97 -9.27 3.84 -7.73
N GLU A 98 -10.04 4.86 -7.39
CA GLU A 98 -10.02 5.47 -6.07
C GLU A 98 -10.88 4.66 -5.10
N LYS A 99 -10.42 4.54 -3.86
CA LYS A 99 -11.21 3.97 -2.79
C LYS A 99 -12.32 4.94 -2.41
N CYS A 100 -13.50 4.41 -2.18
CA CYS A 100 -14.67 5.20 -1.85
C CYS A 100 -15.63 4.45 -0.92
N TRP A 101 -16.64 5.14 -0.41
CA TRP A 101 -17.68 4.58 0.43
C TRP A 101 -19.06 5.06 -0.01
N LEU A 102 -20.05 4.21 0.23
CA LEU A 102 -21.44 4.61 0.12
C LEU A 102 -21.84 5.41 1.37
N TYR A 103 -21.97 6.73 1.23
CA TYR A 103 -22.30 7.63 2.33
C TYR A 103 -23.79 7.60 2.68
N LYS A 104 -24.67 7.65 1.66
CA LYS A 104 -26.13 7.65 1.87
C LYS A 104 -26.90 7.23 0.63
N SER A 105 -27.94 6.43 0.80
CA SER A 105 -28.99 6.23 -0.19
C SER A 105 -30.10 7.26 0.00
N HIS A 106 -30.42 8.03 -1.04
CA HIS A 106 -31.60 8.89 -1.04
C HIS A 106 -32.85 8.09 -1.46
N ASN A 107 -34.00 8.40 -0.88
CA ASN A 107 -35.31 7.81 -1.21
C ASN A 107 -35.73 7.95 -2.69
N ASN A 108 -35.01 8.75 -3.47
CA ASN A 108 -35.26 8.99 -4.88
C ASN A 108 -34.33 8.17 -5.80
N GLY A 109 -33.72 7.11 -5.27
CA GLY A 109 -32.82 6.24 -6.01
C GLY A 109 -31.49 6.89 -6.41
N LYS A 110 -30.98 7.79 -5.56
CA LYS A 110 -29.66 8.41 -5.75
C LYS A 110 -28.72 7.93 -4.66
N LEU A 111 -27.54 7.47 -5.04
CA LEU A 111 -26.48 7.09 -4.12
C LEU A 111 -25.47 8.22 -4.02
N ILE A 112 -25.02 8.49 -2.79
CA ILE A 112 -23.96 9.44 -2.49
C ILE A 112 -22.69 8.64 -2.23
N ILE A 113 -21.68 8.85 -3.07
CA ILE A 113 -20.35 8.24 -2.93
C ILE A 113 -19.37 9.27 -2.38
N GLU A 114 -18.64 8.89 -1.35
CA GLU A 114 -17.56 9.65 -0.72
C GLU A 114 -16.23 9.00 -1.08
N TYR A 115 -15.29 9.76 -1.63
CA TYR A 115 -13.96 9.25 -1.98
C TYR A 115 -12.97 9.45 -0.82
N GLU A 116 -12.01 8.52 -0.69
CA GLU A 116 -10.84 8.66 0.19
C GLU A 116 -9.97 9.79 -0.37
N ASN A 117 -10.22 11.02 0.07
CA ASN A 117 -9.50 12.21 -0.39
C ASN A 117 -7.97 12.00 -0.30
N GLU A 118 -7.27 12.17 -1.43
CA GLU A 118 -5.89 12.65 -1.42
C GLU A 118 -5.92 14.15 -1.07
N TYR A 119 -5.11 14.54 -0.09
CA TYR A 119 -4.84 15.93 0.28
C TYR A 119 -4.38 16.72 -0.95
N ASP A 120 -5.25 17.55 -1.53
CA ASP A 120 -4.82 18.68 -2.35
C ASP A 120 -5.35 19.94 -1.66
N GLY A 121 -4.41 20.74 -1.15
CA GLY A 121 -4.70 21.83 -0.23
C GLY A 121 -5.55 22.90 -0.88
N ASP A 122 -6.86 22.89 -0.61
CA ASP A 122 -7.69 24.10 -0.50
C ASP A 122 -9.16 23.84 -0.05
N SER A 123 -9.57 22.60 0.26
CA SER A 123 -10.86 22.39 0.93
C SER A 123 -10.88 21.13 1.81
N ASP A 124 -11.14 21.29 3.11
CA ASP A 124 -11.38 20.21 4.09
C ASP A 124 -12.70 19.44 3.85
N LEU A 125 -13.24 19.45 2.62
CA LEU A 125 -14.51 18.79 2.31
C LEU A 125 -14.26 17.48 1.55
N PRO A 126 -14.90 16.38 1.94
CA PRO A 126 -14.87 15.14 1.16
C PRO A 126 -15.37 15.39 -0.26
N LYS A 127 -14.70 14.81 -1.25
CA LYS A 127 -15.18 14.84 -2.64
C LYS A 127 -16.40 13.94 -2.74
N ILE A 128 -17.58 14.55 -2.73
CA ILE A 128 -18.87 13.85 -2.81
C ILE A 128 -19.34 13.80 -4.27
N SER A 129 -19.69 12.60 -4.75
CA SER A 129 -20.32 12.41 -6.07
C SER A 129 -21.73 11.85 -5.95
N PHE A 130 -22.63 12.34 -6.80
CA PHE A 130 -24.01 11.86 -6.89
C PHE A 130 -24.15 10.92 -8.08
N ILE A 131 -24.68 9.73 -7.83
CA ILE A 131 -24.88 8.70 -8.86
C ILE A 131 -26.35 8.32 -8.87
N SER A 132 -26.98 8.32 -10.05
CA SER A 132 -28.34 7.79 -10.21
C SER A 132 -28.30 6.26 -10.30
N GLU A 133 -29.35 5.60 -9.80
CA GLU A 133 -29.59 4.17 -9.98
C GLU A 133 -29.67 3.71 -11.44
N GLU A 134 -29.81 4.63 -12.40
CA GLU A 134 -29.81 4.30 -13.84
C GLU A 134 -28.42 3.91 -14.35
N ASN A 135 -27.35 4.26 -13.63
CA ASN A 135 -26.02 3.75 -13.91
C ASN A 135 -25.89 2.35 -13.31
N ASN A 136 -25.49 1.39 -14.12
CA ASN A 136 -25.23 0.03 -13.64
C ASN A 136 -24.05 0.07 -12.66
N LEU A 137 -24.34 0.10 -11.36
CA LEU A 137 -23.34 0.24 -10.30
C LEU A 137 -22.28 -0.87 -10.36
N THR A 138 -22.65 -2.05 -10.86
CA THR A 138 -21.72 -3.17 -11.07
C THR A 138 -20.69 -2.93 -12.18
N ASP A 139 -20.96 -2.01 -13.11
CA ASP A 139 -20.01 -1.60 -14.16
C ASP A 139 -19.12 -0.43 -13.71
N CYS A 140 -19.57 0.32 -12.70
CA CYS A 140 -18.86 1.49 -12.18
C CYS A 140 -18.02 1.19 -10.94
N PHE A 141 -18.41 0.20 -10.13
CA PHE A 141 -17.81 -0.07 -8.82
C PHE A 141 -17.50 -1.55 -8.63
N GLY A 142 -16.52 -1.82 -7.77
CA GLY A 142 -16.27 -3.13 -7.14
C GLY A 142 -16.14 -2.97 -5.64
N MET A 143 -16.12 -4.08 -4.91
CA MET A 143 -15.77 -4.09 -3.49
C MET A 143 -14.27 -3.90 -3.34
N TRP A 144 -13.87 -2.97 -2.46
CA TRP A 144 -12.47 -2.74 -2.18
C TRP A 144 -11.88 -3.96 -1.45
N LYS A 145 -10.80 -4.51 -2.00
CA LYS A 145 -9.98 -5.50 -1.34
C LYS A 145 -8.73 -4.78 -0.85
N ASP A 146 -8.43 -4.90 0.43
CA ASP A 146 -7.15 -4.38 0.92
C ASP A 146 -6.01 -5.03 0.12
N PRO A 147 -5.03 -4.24 -0.35
CA PRO A 147 -3.87 -4.79 -1.03
C PRO A 147 -3.28 -5.89 -0.16
N GLU A 148 -3.23 -7.10 -0.69
CA GLU A 148 -2.47 -8.17 -0.03
C GLU A 148 -1.05 -7.64 0.16
N LEU A 149 -0.63 -7.53 1.43
CA LEU A 149 0.74 -7.22 1.77
C LEU A 149 1.61 -8.26 1.09
N GLN A 150 2.20 -7.90 -0.05
CA GLN A 150 3.22 -8.70 -0.69
C GLN A 150 4.46 -8.62 0.21
N LEU A 151 4.46 -9.47 1.22
CA LEU A 151 5.65 -9.83 1.97
C LEU A 151 6.62 -10.37 0.93
N SER A 152 7.61 -9.57 0.56
CA SER A 152 8.67 -9.98 -0.35
C SER A 152 9.20 -11.33 0.13
N SER A 153 9.42 -12.26 -0.78
CA SER A 153 9.94 -13.61 -0.53
C SER A 153 11.30 -13.66 0.20
N ASN A 154 11.92 -12.51 0.44
CA ASN A 154 12.96 -12.29 1.45
C ASN A 154 12.34 -11.77 2.75
N SER A 155 11.35 -12.46 3.32
CA SER A 155 10.90 -12.11 4.66
C SER A 155 12.06 -12.42 5.61
N LEU A 156 12.86 -11.40 5.91
CA LEU A 156 13.41 -11.29 7.26
C LEU A 156 12.17 -11.45 8.15
N GLN A 157 12.04 -12.61 8.79
CA GLN A 157 11.04 -12.78 9.82
C GLN A 157 11.42 -11.79 10.90
N LEU A 158 10.82 -10.61 10.85
CA LEU A 158 11.06 -9.60 11.86
C LEU A 158 10.71 -10.22 13.20
N PRO A 159 11.56 -10.03 14.21
CA PRO A 159 11.29 -10.48 15.55
C PRO A 159 9.90 -10.06 16.01
N LYS A 160 9.21 -10.98 16.67
CA LYS A 160 7.92 -10.65 17.26
C LYS A 160 8.17 -9.85 18.54
N PRO A 161 7.60 -8.65 18.67
CA PRO A 161 7.70 -7.89 19.91
C PRO A 161 7.01 -8.62 21.06
N VAL A 162 7.44 -8.32 22.28
CA VAL A 162 6.85 -8.85 23.51
C VAL A 162 5.42 -8.33 23.64
N THR A 163 4.46 -9.26 23.67
CA THR A 163 3.02 -8.97 23.82
C THR A 163 2.45 -9.39 25.16
N GLU A 164 3.22 -10.15 25.95
CA GLU A 164 2.79 -10.69 27.24
C GLU A 164 3.63 -10.06 28.37
N PRO A 165 3.02 -9.84 29.55
CA PRO A 165 3.77 -9.37 30.71
C PRO A 165 4.86 -10.37 31.09
N LEU A 166 6.07 -9.88 31.26
CA LEU A 166 7.24 -10.69 31.63
C LEU A 166 7.41 -10.76 33.16
N PRO A 167 8.22 -11.72 33.66
CA PRO A 167 8.60 -11.73 35.07
C PRO A 167 9.21 -10.39 35.49
N SER A 168 8.92 -9.94 36.71
CA SER A 168 9.57 -8.76 37.28
C SER A 168 11.08 -8.91 37.21
N TYR A 169 11.76 -7.84 36.80
CA TYR A 169 13.20 -7.77 36.54
C TYR A 169 13.72 -8.57 35.33
N ALA A 170 12.84 -9.01 34.41
CA ALA A 170 13.31 -9.48 33.11
C ALA A 170 14.02 -8.35 32.36
N GLU A 171 15.19 -8.62 31.78
CA GLU A 171 15.84 -7.70 30.85
C GLU A 171 15.03 -7.64 29.54
N ILE A 172 14.79 -6.43 29.08
CA ILE A 172 14.11 -6.16 27.82
C ILE A 172 14.82 -5.03 27.08
N TYR A 173 14.76 -5.10 25.77
CA TYR A 173 15.40 -4.18 24.86
C TYR A 173 14.34 -3.47 24.03
N TYR A 174 14.55 -2.21 23.72
CA TYR A 174 13.63 -1.47 22.86
C TYR A 174 14.37 -0.51 21.95
N LEU A 175 13.73 -0.24 20.81
CA LEU A 175 14.19 0.74 19.86
C LEU A 175 13.85 2.14 20.35
N ASN A 176 14.85 3.02 20.45
CA ASN A 176 14.65 4.44 20.73
C ASN A 176 15.26 5.31 19.61
N ILE A 177 14.86 6.57 19.55
CA ILE A 177 15.47 7.57 18.67
C ILE A 177 16.11 8.63 19.55
N GLU A 178 17.44 8.72 19.50
CA GLU A 178 18.21 9.73 20.23
C GLU A 178 19.07 10.49 19.21
N ASN A 179 19.02 11.83 19.23
CA ASN A 179 19.75 12.69 18.28
C ASN A 179 19.57 12.27 16.80
N CYS A 180 18.34 11.94 16.42
CA CYS A 180 17.97 11.47 15.07
C CYS A 180 18.66 10.15 14.64
N LYS A 181 19.12 9.34 15.60
CA LYS A 181 19.69 8.01 15.35
C LYS A 181 18.91 6.96 16.11
N TYR A 182 18.77 5.79 15.50
CA TYR A 182 18.23 4.62 16.17
C TYR A 182 19.24 4.08 17.18
N VAL A 183 18.82 3.96 18.43
CA VAL A 183 19.63 3.40 19.52
C VAL A 183 18.87 2.27 20.20
N ILE A 184 19.63 1.34 20.77
CA ILE A 184 19.09 0.19 21.49
C ILE A 184 19.21 0.46 22.98
N ASN A 185 18.07 0.67 23.64
CA ASN A 185 18.03 0.89 25.08
C ASN A 185 17.63 -0.40 25.80
N GLN A 186 18.24 -0.61 26.96
CA GLN A 186 17.98 -1.73 27.85
C GLN A 186 17.27 -1.23 29.11
N ILE A 187 16.20 -1.92 29.51
CA ILE A 187 15.53 -1.68 30.78
C ILE A 187 15.21 -3.01 31.47
N PHE A 188 14.95 -2.94 32.78
CA PHE A 188 14.41 -4.05 33.53
C PHE A 188 12.91 -3.92 33.63
N TYR A 189 12.19 -5.05 33.54
CA TYR A 189 10.74 -5.11 33.68
C TYR A 189 10.32 -4.79 35.14
N LYS A 190 10.28 -3.50 35.49
CA LYS A 190 9.91 -3.00 36.84
C LYS A 190 9.06 -1.72 36.81
N ASP A 191 9.10 -0.97 35.71
CA ASP A 191 8.45 0.34 35.58
C ASP A 191 7.16 0.26 34.75
N ILE A 192 6.05 -0.06 35.43
CA ILE A 192 4.76 -0.44 34.81
C ILE A 192 4.21 0.65 33.86
N GLU A 193 4.39 1.93 34.17
CA GLU A 193 3.77 3.03 33.40
C GLU A 193 4.50 3.32 32.07
N PHE A 194 5.84 3.35 32.08
CA PHE A 194 6.65 3.52 30.87
C PHE A 194 6.63 2.26 30.01
N ILE A 195 6.73 1.09 30.65
CA ILE A 195 6.69 -0.21 29.97
C ILE A 195 5.30 -0.47 29.38
N GLY A 196 4.22 -0.01 30.03
CA GLY A 196 2.86 -0.11 29.51
C GLY A 196 2.72 0.53 28.13
N LYS A 197 3.23 1.75 27.95
CA LYS A 197 3.24 2.41 26.64
C LYS A 197 4.11 1.70 25.60
N LEU A 198 5.26 1.16 26.01
CA LEU A 198 6.13 0.41 25.09
C LEU A 198 5.54 -0.95 24.70
N LEU A 199 4.80 -1.62 25.60
CA LEU A 199 4.02 -2.82 25.33
C LEU A 199 2.86 -2.54 24.36
N GLU A 200 2.07 -1.49 24.64
CA GLU A 200 0.96 -1.06 23.78
C GLU A 200 1.43 -0.74 22.36
N ASN A 201 2.57 -0.04 22.24
CA ASN A 201 3.18 0.32 20.96
C ASN A 201 4.01 -0.81 20.33
N ARG A 202 4.08 -2.00 20.97
CA ARG A 202 4.79 -3.19 20.47
C ARG A 202 6.26 -2.94 20.15
N MET A 203 6.95 -2.23 21.05
CA MET A 203 8.33 -1.78 20.87
C MET A 203 9.37 -2.55 21.70
N LEU A 204 8.93 -3.55 22.48
CA LEU A 204 9.80 -4.31 23.39
C LEU A 204 10.23 -5.64 22.77
N TYR A 205 11.47 -6.02 22.98
CA TYR A 205 12.09 -7.25 22.47
C TYR A 205 12.88 -7.94 23.60
N ARG A 206 13.08 -9.26 23.49
CA ARG A 206 13.75 -10.06 24.52
C ARG A 206 15.26 -9.98 24.42
N THR A 207 15.79 -9.68 23.23
CA THR A 207 17.23 -9.65 22.97
C THR A 207 17.64 -8.40 22.21
N LYS A 208 18.91 -8.02 22.31
CA LYS A 208 19.49 -6.90 21.56
C LYS A 208 19.47 -7.19 20.06
N GLU A 209 19.72 -8.44 19.66
CA GLU A 209 19.74 -8.91 18.28
C GLU A 209 18.40 -8.74 17.59
N GLU A 210 17.30 -8.91 18.31
CA GLU A 210 15.97 -8.67 17.77
C GLU A 210 15.75 -7.18 17.44
N VAL A 211 16.22 -6.28 18.30
CA VAL A 211 16.17 -4.83 18.02
C VAL A 211 17.07 -4.46 16.85
N ILE A 212 18.24 -5.08 16.74
CA ILE A 212 19.15 -4.90 15.59
C ILE A 212 18.44 -5.27 14.28
N GLN A 213 17.81 -6.45 14.20
CA GLN A 213 17.08 -6.87 12.99
C GLN A 213 15.99 -5.88 12.59
N VAL A 214 15.31 -5.28 13.57
CA VAL A 214 14.30 -4.23 13.33
C VAL A 214 14.96 -2.95 12.81
N ILE A 215 16.08 -2.50 13.40
CA ILE A 215 16.81 -1.32 12.91
C ILE A 215 17.33 -1.53 11.50
N GLU A 216 17.91 -2.70 11.21
CA GLU A 216 18.46 -3.02 9.89
C GLU A 216 17.36 -3.10 8.83
N ALA A 217 16.18 -3.61 9.19
CA ALA A 217 15.02 -3.61 8.31
C ALA A 217 14.46 -2.19 8.05
N ILE A 218 14.43 -1.33 9.06
CA ILE A 218 13.97 0.06 8.92
C ILE A 218 14.98 0.88 8.09
N THR A 219 16.27 0.69 8.32
CA THR A 219 17.33 1.54 7.74
C THR A 219 17.92 0.98 6.44
N GLY A 220 17.72 -0.31 6.16
CA GLY A 220 18.35 -1.02 5.04
C GLY A 220 19.88 -1.12 5.15
N LYS A 221 20.45 -0.89 6.34
CA LYS A 221 21.90 -0.88 6.59
C LYS A 221 22.23 -1.70 7.84
N PRO A 222 23.41 -2.34 7.91
CA PRO A 222 23.87 -3.01 9.13
C PRO A 222 23.90 -2.04 10.31
N TYR A 223 23.50 -2.50 11.49
CA TYR A 223 23.58 -1.70 12.70
C TYR A 223 25.05 -1.53 13.12
N GLU A 224 25.49 -0.29 13.25
CA GLU A 224 26.83 0.03 13.78
C GLU A 224 26.69 0.55 15.20
N ASP A 225 27.12 -0.26 16.17
CA ASP A 225 27.19 0.10 17.60
C ASP A 225 28.25 1.21 17.77
N ARG A 226 27.84 2.48 17.73
CA ARG A 226 28.73 3.65 17.83
C ARG A 226 28.27 4.62 18.91
#